data_AF-A0A498ML16-F1
#
_entry.id   AF-A0A498ML16-F1
#
_cell.length_a   1.000
_cell.length_b   1.000
_cell.length_c   1.000
_cell.angle_alpha   90.00
_cell.angle_beta   90.00
_cell.angle_gamma   90.00
#
_symmetry.space_group_name_H-M   'P 1'
#
loop_
_entity.id
_entity.type
_entity.pdbx_description
1 polymer ?
#
loop_
_entity_poly.entity_id
_entity_poly.type
_entity_poly.pdbx_seq_one_letter_code
_entity_poly.pdbx_strand_id
1 'polypeptide(L)'
;MSRKTELFLKLKDFFWKEHLSTAALPYGIKGSEKFLLKVLAVTSSYKMPANIERLNDAPVRGYEEDVGNKTTLRLFYPESASYNPGIHNDPDTLMVLVPFKLEDLRWLKEILYDEKRIRKGFWKPPPQIWLGQAGQIRVLDPYFLRLTASELLQIPLQPRRQQKPVHPTTGILAVFVALNYCDVVHVAGFGYPEFRNQKEPIHYYGKETMKSMKNSYHDLNQEAKVLKKLEDQGAILYLHRHS
;
A
#
# COMPACT_ATOMS: atom_id res chain seq x y z
N MET A 1 -18.03 -11.85 2.63
CA MET A 1 -16.62 -12.28 2.82
C MET A 1 -16.34 -12.34 4.32
N SER A 2 -15.66 -13.38 4.79
CA SER A 2 -15.16 -13.41 6.19
C SER A 2 -14.06 -12.35 6.34
N ARG A 3 -14.21 -11.40 7.28
CA ARG A 3 -13.19 -10.38 7.55
C ARG A 3 -11.92 -11.07 8.09
N LYS A 4 -10.76 -10.80 7.48
CA LYS A 4 -9.45 -11.18 8.03
C LYS A 4 -8.83 -9.93 8.64
N THR A 5 -8.76 -9.89 9.98
CA THR A 5 -8.26 -8.73 10.73
C THR A 5 -6.75 -8.78 11.00
N GLU A 6 -6.10 -9.92 10.75
CA GLU A 6 -4.63 -10.02 10.80
C GLU A 6 -4.01 -9.50 9.50
N LEU A 7 -3.71 -8.19 9.46
CA LEU A 7 -3.21 -7.51 8.26
C LEU A 7 -1.72 -7.76 8.00
N PHE A 8 -0.93 -7.95 9.06
CA PHE A 8 0.53 -7.94 8.98
C PHE A 8 1.12 -9.34 9.11
N LEU A 9 2.18 -9.59 8.35
CA LEU A 9 3.02 -10.78 8.52
C LEU A 9 3.69 -10.75 9.90
N LYS A 10 3.75 -11.93 10.53
CA LYS A 10 4.37 -12.14 11.83
C LYS A 10 5.45 -13.20 11.68
N LEU A 11 6.51 -13.09 12.47
CA LEU A 11 7.59 -14.07 12.46
C LEU A 11 7.07 -15.50 12.72
N LYS A 12 6.08 -15.65 13.60
CA LYS A 12 5.43 -16.94 13.91
C LYS A 12 4.70 -17.59 12.72
N ASP A 13 4.30 -16.81 11.72
CA ASP A 13 3.59 -17.34 10.55
C ASP A 13 4.49 -18.31 9.77
N PHE A 14 5.82 -18.09 9.79
CA PHE A 14 6.79 -18.93 9.09
C PHE A 14 7.12 -20.25 9.78
N PHE A 15 6.77 -20.37 11.06
CA PHE A 15 7.05 -21.57 11.86
C PHE A 15 5.80 -22.44 12.06
N TRP A 16 4.61 -21.82 12.04
CA TRP A 16 3.38 -22.48 12.51
C TRP A 16 2.19 -22.33 11.56
N LYS A 17 2.24 -21.46 10.54
CA LYS A 17 1.19 -21.40 9.52
C LYS A 17 1.69 -22.07 8.25
N GLU A 18 0.89 -22.99 7.71
CA GLU A 18 1.01 -23.31 6.29
C GLU A 18 0.69 -22.04 5.50
N HIS A 19 1.70 -21.44 4.88
CA HIS A 19 1.46 -20.37 3.93
C HIS A 19 0.77 -20.98 2.70
N LEU A 20 -0.56 -20.84 2.67
CA LEU A 20 -1.45 -21.46 1.68
C LEU A 20 -1.19 -21.03 0.22
N SER A 21 -0.36 -20.00 -0.01
CA SER A 21 -0.11 -19.49 -1.36
C SER A 21 1.23 -19.94 -1.92
N THR A 22 1.19 -20.62 -3.06
CA THR A 22 2.36 -20.97 -3.87
C THR A 22 2.84 -19.80 -4.76
N ALA A 23 2.22 -18.62 -4.64
CA ALA A 23 2.56 -17.43 -5.42
C ALA A 23 3.78 -16.70 -4.83
N ALA A 24 4.58 -16.10 -5.71
CA ALA A 24 5.60 -15.12 -5.33
C ALA A 24 4.97 -13.73 -5.13
N LEU A 25 5.78 -12.77 -4.68
CA LEU A 25 5.38 -11.35 -4.67
C LEU A 25 4.94 -10.92 -6.08
N PRO A 26 3.92 -10.05 -6.21
CA PRO A 26 3.24 -9.29 -5.14
C PRO A 26 2.05 -10.03 -4.47
N TYR A 27 1.76 -11.27 -4.84
CA TYR A 27 0.52 -11.96 -4.46
C TYR A 27 0.71 -13.12 -3.46
N GLY A 28 1.95 -13.41 -3.11
CA GLY A 28 2.35 -14.37 -2.09
C GLY A 28 3.79 -14.13 -1.69
N ILE A 29 4.39 -15.05 -0.95
CA ILE A 29 5.73 -14.87 -0.38
C ILE A 29 6.78 -15.84 -0.93
N LYS A 30 6.40 -16.70 -1.89
CA LYS A 30 7.30 -17.73 -2.42
C LYS A 30 8.61 -17.12 -2.95
N GLY A 31 9.74 -17.60 -2.44
CA GLY A 31 11.08 -17.14 -2.82
C GLY A 31 11.57 -15.87 -2.10
N SER A 32 10.75 -15.29 -1.21
CA SER A 32 11.10 -14.09 -0.42
C SER A 32 11.27 -14.35 1.08
N GLU A 33 11.10 -15.60 1.51
CA GLU A 33 11.02 -16.04 2.90
C GLU A 33 12.27 -15.65 3.70
N LYS A 34 13.46 -15.81 3.11
CA LYS A 34 14.72 -15.44 3.77
C LYS A 34 14.81 -13.94 4.09
N PHE A 35 14.31 -13.08 3.21
CA PHE A 35 14.29 -11.64 3.46
C PHE A 35 13.21 -11.27 4.48
N LEU A 36 12.02 -11.86 4.36
CA LEU A 36 10.93 -11.67 5.32
C LEU A 36 11.34 -12.09 6.73
N LEU A 37 11.99 -13.25 6.90
CA LEU A 37 12.49 -13.71 8.20
C LEU A 37 13.45 -12.69 8.84
N LYS A 38 14.38 -12.13 8.05
CA LYS A 38 15.31 -11.12 8.56
C LYS A 38 14.61 -9.81 8.92
N VAL A 39 13.71 -9.31 8.08
CA VAL A 39 12.93 -8.09 8.37
C VAL A 39 12.08 -8.30 9.62
N LEU A 40 11.31 -9.39 9.68
CA LEU A 40 10.38 -9.66 10.78
C LEU A 40 11.08 -9.98 12.11
N ALA A 41 12.34 -10.42 12.08
CA ALA A 41 13.13 -10.62 13.29
C ALA A 41 13.42 -9.31 14.04
N VAL A 42 13.50 -8.19 13.33
CA VAL A 42 13.80 -6.86 13.92
C VAL A 42 12.59 -5.92 13.96
N THR A 43 11.51 -6.22 13.21
CA THR A 43 10.22 -5.53 13.30
C THR A 43 9.23 -6.36 14.13
N SER A 44 9.59 -6.65 15.39
CA SER A 44 8.93 -7.66 16.21
C SER A 44 7.52 -7.30 16.70
N SER A 45 7.10 -6.04 16.53
CA SER A 45 5.73 -5.62 16.84
C SER A 45 4.80 -5.88 15.66
N TYR A 46 3.65 -6.47 15.95
CA TYR A 46 2.58 -6.78 14.99
C TYR A 46 1.22 -6.29 15.49
N LYS A 47 1.22 -5.40 16.49
CA LYS A 47 0.01 -4.79 17.01
C LYS A 47 -0.61 -3.91 15.93
N MET A 48 -1.89 -4.14 15.70
CA MET A 48 -2.76 -3.20 15.01
C MET A 48 -3.13 -2.06 15.98
N PRO A 49 -3.35 -0.83 15.49
CA PRO A 49 -3.93 0.22 16.32
C PRO A 49 -5.42 -0.04 16.54
N ALA A 50 -5.96 0.50 17.63
CA ALA A 50 -7.38 0.32 17.96
C ALA A 50 -8.29 0.89 16.86
N ASN A 51 -7.94 2.06 16.33
CA ASN A 51 -8.68 2.74 15.27
C ASN A 51 -7.71 3.15 14.16
N ILE A 52 -8.19 3.17 12.91
CA ILE A 52 -7.46 3.72 11.76
C ILE A 52 -8.13 5.01 11.36
N GLU A 53 -7.48 6.14 11.58
CA GLU A 53 -8.03 7.46 11.21
C GLU A 53 -7.65 7.85 9.78
N ARG A 54 -6.46 7.45 9.32
CA ARG A 54 -5.97 7.68 7.95
C ARG A 54 -5.02 6.57 7.51
N LEU A 55 -5.08 6.29 6.21
CA LEU A 55 -4.31 5.27 5.51
C LEU A 55 -4.04 5.70 4.06
N ASN A 56 -2.82 6.10 3.71
CA ASN A 56 -2.19 6.12 2.37
C ASN A 56 -0.81 6.81 2.46
N ASP A 57 -0.08 6.92 1.34
CA ASP A 57 1.23 7.59 1.26
C ASP A 57 1.19 9.02 0.70
N ALA A 58 0.47 9.94 1.35
CA ALA A 58 0.33 11.32 0.89
C ALA A 58 0.74 12.34 1.97
N PRO A 59 1.41 13.46 1.64
CA PRO A 59 1.91 14.42 2.62
C PRO A 59 0.77 15.12 3.38
N VAL A 60 0.97 15.34 4.67
CA VAL A 60 -0.03 15.99 5.54
C VAL A 60 0.36 17.42 5.87
N ARG A 61 1.61 17.63 6.31
CA ARG A 61 2.10 18.98 6.66
C ARG A 61 2.04 19.94 5.47
N GLY A 62 1.43 21.10 5.68
CA GLY A 62 1.14 22.11 4.67
C GLY A 62 -0.22 21.93 3.96
N TYR A 63 -0.99 20.89 4.33
CA TYR A 63 -2.29 20.56 3.74
C TYR A 63 -3.33 20.19 4.82
N GLU A 64 -3.07 20.50 6.09
CA GLU A 64 -3.88 20.03 7.22
C GLU A 64 -5.35 20.46 7.16
N GLU A 65 -5.64 21.60 6.53
CA GLU A 65 -7.01 22.08 6.35
C GLU A 65 -7.82 21.19 5.39
N ASP A 66 -7.15 20.66 4.35
CA ASP A 66 -7.78 19.83 3.32
C ASP A 66 -7.79 18.34 3.70
N VAL A 67 -6.69 17.88 4.30
CA VAL A 67 -6.44 16.46 4.54
C VAL A 67 -6.34 16.12 6.01
N GLY A 68 -6.71 17.01 6.95
CA GLY A 68 -6.62 16.75 8.38
C GLY A 68 -5.18 16.60 8.88
N ASN A 69 -4.99 16.32 10.17
CA ASN A 69 -3.68 16.38 10.83
C ASN A 69 -3.15 15.04 11.39
N LYS A 70 -3.97 13.98 11.38
CA LYS A 70 -3.66 12.69 12.02
C LYS A 70 -3.50 11.55 11.02
N THR A 71 -2.45 10.76 11.21
CA THR A 71 -2.13 9.56 10.41
C THR A 71 -1.84 8.37 11.32
N THR A 72 -2.70 7.34 11.28
CA THR A 72 -2.46 6.13 12.07
C THR A 72 -1.59 5.12 11.34
N LEU A 73 -1.85 4.90 10.04
CA LEU A 73 -1.10 3.98 9.19
C LEU A 73 -0.67 4.69 7.92
N ARG A 74 0.55 4.42 7.46
CA ARG A 74 1.04 4.83 6.16
C ARG A 74 1.52 3.62 5.38
N LEU A 75 0.77 3.25 4.35
CA LEU A 75 1.27 2.29 3.36
C LEU A 75 2.42 2.93 2.61
N PHE A 76 3.49 2.19 2.36
CA PHE A 76 4.61 2.70 1.55
C PHE A 76 5.34 1.56 0.85
N TYR A 77 6.15 1.91 -0.13
CA TYR A 77 7.13 1.04 -0.77
C TYR A 77 8.41 1.86 -1.03
N PRO A 78 9.57 1.24 -1.32
CA PRO A 78 10.84 1.95 -1.30
C PRO A 78 10.88 3.20 -2.20
N GLU A 79 10.28 3.15 -3.39
CA GLU A 79 10.25 4.27 -4.32
C GLU A 79 9.34 5.43 -3.89
N SER A 80 8.40 5.18 -2.96
CA SER A 80 7.52 6.20 -2.38
C SER A 80 8.03 6.74 -1.03
N ALA A 81 8.94 6.02 -0.38
CA ALA A 81 9.49 6.40 0.92
C ALA A 81 10.23 7.75 0.90
N SER A 82 9.95 8.59 1.90
CA SER A 82 10.75 9.79 2.21
C SER A 82 11.91 9.42 3.14
N TYR A 83 13.02 10.18 3.07
CA TYR A 83 14.16 10.01 3.98
C TYR A 83 13.76 10.03 5.47
N ASN A 84 12.91 11.00 5.84
CA ASN A 84 12.40 11.13 7.19
C ASN A 84 10.87 10.98 7.18
N PRO A 85 10.33 9.80 7.54
CA PRO A 85 8.88 9.59 7.59
C PRO A 85 8.22 10.45 8.68
N GLY A 86 8.94 10.87 9.74
CA GLY A 86 8.38 11.69 10.81
C GLY A 86 7.96 13.11 10.40
N ILE A 87 8.35 13.60 9.22
CA ILE A 87 7.95 14.94 8.74
C ILE A 87 6.44 15.03 8.54
N HIS A 88 5.83 13.99 7.95
CA HIS A 88 4.41 14.00 7.57
C HIS A 88 3.55 13.03 8.37
N ASN A 89 4.06 12.55 9.51
CA ASN A 89 3.41 11.53 10.32
C ASN A 89 3.48 11.88 11.80
N ASP A 90 2.56 11.31 12.56
CA ASP A 90 2.53 11.40 14.01
C ASP A 90 3.60 10.46 14.60
N PRO A 91 4.07 10.73 15.84
CA PRO A 91 5.08 9.90 16.48
C PRO A 91 4.70 8.44 16.67
N ASP A 92 3.42 8.07 16.60
CA ASP A 92 2.89 6.72 16.74
C ASP A 92 2.40 6.09 15.42
N THR A 93 2.54 6.79 14.29
CA THR A 93 2.14 6.28 12.98
C THR A 93 2.86 4.97 12.63
N LEU A 94 2.10 3.96 12.23
CA LEU A 94 2.66 2.71 11.72
C LEU A 94 3.08 2.87 10.26
N MET A 95 4.35 2.56 9.98
CA MET A 95 4.89 2.51 8.62
C MET A 95 4.70 1.09 8.07
N VAL A 96 3.77 0.92 7.14
CA VAL A 96 3.38 -0.40 6.62
C VAL A 96 3.96 -0.60 5.23
N LEU A 97 4.98 -1.46 5.12
CA LEU A 97 5.56 -1.83 3.84
C LEU A 97 4.57 -2.68 3.04
N VAL A 98 4.31 -2.28 1.79
CA VAL A 98 3.62 -3.08 0.77
C VAL A 98 4.68 -3.69 -0.15
N PRO A 99 4.98 -5.00 -0.04
CA PRO A 99 6.03 -5.61 -0.84
C PRO A 99 5.50 -5.96 -2.24
N PHE A 100 5.92 -5.22 -3.27
CA PHE A 100 5.55 -5.50 -4.65
C PHE A 100 6.54 -6.45 -5.34
N LYS A 101 7.81 -6.39 -4.94
CA LYS A 101 8.92 -7.16 -5.52
C LYS A 101 9.96 -7.52 -4.46
N LEU A 102 10.82 -8.49 -4.77
CA LEU A 102 11.85 -8.99 -3.84
C LEU A 102 12.81 -7.87 -3.41
N GLU A 103 13.10 -6.95 -4.31
CA GLU A 103 13.95 -5.78 -4.07
C GLU A 103 13.41 -4.90 -2.93
N ASP A 104 12.10 -4.86 -2.71
CA ASP A 104 11.50 -4.05 -1.65
C ASP A 104 11.87 -4.57 -0.26
N LEU A 105 11.78 -5.90 -0.09
CA LEU A 105 12.19 -6.57 1.13
C LEU A 105 13.70 -6.54 1.31
N ARG A 106 14.47 -6.66 0.22
CA ARG A 106 15.92 -6.50 0.26
C ARG A 106 16.28 -5.10 0.74
N TRP A 107 15.68 -4.05 0.19
CA TRP A 107 15.94 -2.67 0.59
C TRP A 107 15.62 -2.45 2.07
N LEU A 108 14.45 -2.90 2.54
CA LEU A 108 14.10 -2.72 3.95
C LEU A 108 15.08 -3.46 4.87
N LYS A 109 15.51 -4.66 4.48
CA LYS A 109 16.54 -5.40 5.20
C LYS A 109 17.88 -4.65 5.21
N GLU A 110 18.33 -4.14 4.06
CA GLU A 110 19.59 -3.38 3.96
C GLU A 110 19.55 -2.12 4.84
N ILE A 111 18.40 -1.45 4.93
CA ILE A 111 18.19 -0.32 5.83
C ILE A 111 18.28 -0.72 7.30
N LEU A 112 17.55 -1.76 7.71
CA LEU A 112 17.43 -2.17 9.12
C LEU A 112 18.72 -2.75 9.70
N TYR A 113 19.55 -3.37 8.86
CA TYR A 113 20.81 -4.00 9.25
C TYR A 113 22.04 -3.16 8.92
N ASP A 114 21.84 -1.92 8.47
CA ASP A 114 22.88 -1.03 8.02
C ASP A 114 23.83 -1.62 6.96
N GLU A 115 23.30 -2.45 6.06
CA GLU A 115 24.09 -3.08 5.00
C GLU A 115 24.24 -2.18 3.76
N LYS A 116 25.12 -2.53 2.82
CA LYS A 116 25.29 -1.78 1.56
C LYS A 116 23.98 -1.76 0.76
N ARG A 117 23.44 -0.56 0.51
CA ARG A 117 22.17 -0.38 -0.22
C ARG A 117 22.35 -0.45 -1.72
N ILE A 118 21.52 -1.25 -2.38
CA ILE A 118 21.52 -1.40 -3.84
C ILE A 118 20.38 -0.59 -4.46
N ARG A 119 20.69 0.32 -5.38
CA ARG A 119 19.70 1.17 -6.08
C ARG A 119 19.13 0.55 -7.37
N LYS A 120 19.69 -0.57 -7.82
CA LYS A 120 19.24 -1.27 -9.04
C LYS A 120 17.94 -2.02 -8.78
N GLY A 121 16.99 -1.90 -9.71
CA GLY A 121 15.69 -2.59 -9.68
C GLY A 121 14.52 -1.70 -9.26
N PHE A 122 14.75 -0.41 -9.05
CA PHE A 122 13.72 0.57 -8.68
C PHE A 122 13.52 1.57 -9.83
N TRP A 123 12.27 1.91 -10.13
CA TRP A 123 11.95 2.90 -11.18
C TRP A 123 12.28 4.33 -10.75
N LYS A 124 12.24 4.58 -9.44
CA LYS A 124 12.76 5.78 -8.79
C LYS A 124 13.69 5.34 -7.66
N PRO A 125 14.87 5.95 -7.49
CA PRO A 125 15.78 5.52 -6.45
C PRO A 125 15.18 5.69 -5.04
N PRO A 126 15.16 4.62 -4.22
CA PRO A 126 14.71 4.73 -2.83
C PRO A 126 15.78 5.43 -1.97
N PRO A 127 15.40 5.92 -0.78
CA PRO A 127 16.36 6.55 0.11
C PRO A 127 17.42 5.54 0.56
N GLN A 128 18.69 5.98 0.62
CA GLN A 128 19.81 5.14 1.09
C GLN A 128 19.92 5.13 2.62
N ILE A 129 19.45 6.21 3.24
CA ILE A 129 19.30 6.36 4.70
C ILE A 129 17.81 6.62 4.94
N TRP A 130 17.24 5.94 5.92
CA TRP A 130 15.83 6.09 6.26
C TRP A 130 15.69 6.16 7.78
N LEU A 131 15.04 7.22 8.27
CA LEU A 131 14.89 7.47 9.70
C LEU A 131 13.65 6.78 10.32
N GLY A 132 13.06 5.79 9.63
CA GLY A 132 11.95 5.00 10.14
C GLY A 132 12.37 4.11 11.31
N GLN A 133 11.54 4.01 12.34
CA GLN A 133 11.83 3.22 13.53
C GLN A 133 11.37 1.77 13.37
N ALA A 134 12.26 0.81 13.65
CA ALA A 134 11.97 -0.63 13.56
C ALA A 134 10.68 -1.06 14.28
N GLY A 135 10.41 -0.50 15.47
CA GLY A 135 9.22 -0.82 16.26
C GLY A 135 7.89 -0.40 15.63
N GLN A 136 7.92 0.58 14.71
CA GLN A 136 6.75 1.12 14.03
C GLN A 136 6.51 0.50 12.65
N ILE A 137 7.44 -0.33 12.18
CA ILE A 137 7.36 -0.94 10.86
C ILE A 137 6.50 -2.19 10.92
N ARG A 138 5.68 -2.38 9.88
CA ARG A 138 4.92 -3.60 9.61
C ARG A 138 5.10 -4.00 8.16
N VAL A 139 4.94 -5.28 7.86
CA VAL A 139 4.88 -5.77 6.48
C VAL A 139 3.46 -6.25 6.23
N LEU A 140 2.77 -5.65 5.26
CA LEU A 140 1.43 -6.08 4.86
C LEU A 140 1.50 -7.50 4.26
N ASP A 141 0.59 -8.37 4.68
CA ASP A 141 0.45 -9.71 4.09
C ASP A 141 0.06 -9.59 2.59
N PRO A 142 0.88 -10.10 1.65
CA PRO A 142 0.57 -10.09 0.21
C PRO A 142 -0.80 -10.70 -0.15
N TYR A 143 -1.37 -11.50 0.75
CA TYR A 143 -2.76 -11.95 0.67
C TYR A 143 -3.75 -10.81 0.40
N PHE A 144 -3.60 -9.64 1.04
CA PHE A 144 -4.52 -8.53 0.84
C PHE A 144 -4.42 -7.98 -0.57
N LEU A 145 -3.21 -7.78 -1.10
CA LEU A 145 -3.02 -7.33 -2.47
C LEU A 145 -3.53 -8.36 -3.49
N ARG A 146 -3.37 -9.65 -3.20
CA ARG A 146 -3.96 -10.73 -4.01
C ARG A 146 -5.48 -10.65 -4.04
N LEU A 147 -6.14 -10.48 -2.90
CA LEU A 147 -7.60 -10.36 -2.85
C LEU A 147 -8.09 -9.06 -3.52
N THR A 148 -7.38 -7.94 -3.32
CA THR A 148 -7.68 -6.69 -4.03
C THR A 148 -7.62 -6.91 -5.55
N ALA A 149 -6.61 -7.63 -6.04
CA ALA A 149 -6.52 -7.95 -7.46
C ALA A 149 -7.61 -8.91 -7.92
N SER A 150 -7.67 -10.12 -7.34
CA SER A 150 -8.49 -11.23 -7.84
C SER A 150 -9.97 -11.13 -7.51
N GLU A 151 -10.32 -10.73 -6.28
CA GLU A 151 -11.71 -10.73 -5.83
C GLU A 151 -12.37 -9.36 -6.03
N LEU A 152 -11.66 -8.28 -5.69
CA LEU A 152 -12.23 -6.94 -5.76
C LEU A 152 -12.20 -6.40 -7.19
N LEU A 153 -11.04 -6.46 -7.86
CA LEU A 153 -10.85 -5.88 -9.21
C LEU A 153 -10.99 -6.89 -10.34
N GLN A 154 -11.05 -8.20 -10.06
CA GLN A 154 -11.11 -9.28 -11.05
C GLN A 154 -9.92 -9.27 -12.03
N ILE A 155 -8.75 -8.82 -11.56
CA ILE A 155 -7.49 -8.84 -12.30
C ILE A 155 -6.92 -10.27 -12.31
N PRO A 156 -6.56 -10.82 -13.48
CA PRO A 156 -5.90 -12.13 -13.57
C PRO A 156 -4.53 -12.12 -12.87
N LEU A 157 -4.34 -13.00 -11.89
CA LEU A 157 -3.06 -13.11 -11.15
C LEU A 157 -1.91 -13.69 -11.99
N GLN A 158 -2.24 -14.39 -13.07
CA GLN A 158 -1.28 -14.92 -14.06
C GLN A 158 -1.66 -14.39 -15.44
N PRO A 159 -1.16 -13.20 -15.83
CA PRO A 159 -1.45 -12.65 -17.15
C PRO A 159 -0.87 -13.56 -18.24
N ARG A 160 -1.60 -13.72 -19.34
CA ARG A 160 -1.06 -14.40 -20.54
C ARG A 160 0.13 -13.61 -21.07
N ARG A 161 1.11 -14.26 -21.71
CA ARG A 161 2.37 -13.65 -22.22
C ARG A 161 2.21 -12.35 -23.05
N GLN A 162 1.03 -12.11 -23.62
CA GLN A 162 0.73 -10.94 -24.45
C GLN A 162 -0.05 -9.82 -23.73
N GLN A 163 -0.49 -10.04 -22.48
CA GLN A 163 -1.23 -9.04 -21.70
C GLN A 163 -0.26 -8.16 -20.92
N LYS A 164 -0.50 -6.84 -20.96
CA LYS A 164 0.21 -5.90 -20.09
C LYS A 164 -0.13 -6.26 -18.63
N PRO A 165 0.85 -6.43 -17.73
CA PRO A 165 0.58 -6.68 -16.33
C PRO A 165 -0.25 -5.52 -15.76
N VAL A 166 -1.34 -5.85 -15.09
CA VAL A 166 -2.17 -4.88 -14.34
C VAL A 166 -2.04 -5.22 -12.86
N HIS A 167 -1.90 -4.20 -12.02
CA HIS A 167 -1.92 -4.37 -10.56
C HIS A 167 -2.78 -3.29 -9.89
N PRO A 168 -3.34 -3.56 -8.72
CA PRO A 168 -4.07 -2.56 -7.94
C PRO A 168 -3.19 -1.36 -7.57
N THR A 169 -3.76 -0.14 -7.54
CA THR A 169 -3.11 1.01 -6.91
C THR A 169 -2.96 0.80 -5.40
N THR A 170 -1.98 1.48 -4.78
CA THR A 170 -1.88 1.54 -3.31
C THR A 170 -3.14 2.13 -2.67
N GLY A 171 -3.82 3.05 -3.37
CA GLY A 171 -5.09 3.63 -2.93
C GLY A 171 -6.20 2.59 -2.81
N ILE A 172 -6.50 1.83 -3.87
CA ILE A 172 -7.56 0.83 -3.81
C ILE A 172 -7.21 -0.32 -2.84
N LEU A 173 -5.91 -0.66 -2.71
CA LEU A 173 -5.43 -1.56 -1.67
C LEU A 173 -5.73 -1.01 -0.27
N ALA A 174 -5.50 0.29 -0.02
CA ALA A 174 -5.81 0.93 1.25
C ALA A 174 -7.30 0.82 1.59
N VAL A 175 -8.20 1.05 0.61
CA VAL A 175 -9.64 0.86 0.79
C VAL A 175 -9.96 -0.60 1.17
N PHE A 176 -9.37 -1.57 0.47
CA PHE A 176 -9.59 -2.97 0.77
C PHE A 176 -9.07 -3.37 2.17
N VAL A 177 -7.91 -2.85 2.57
CA VAL A 177 -7.35 -3.05 3.92
C VAL A 177 -8.29 -2.46 4.98
N ALA A 178 -8.80 -1.24 4.77
CA ALA A 178 -9.75 -0.60 5.67
C ALA A 178 -11.05 -1.40 5.80
N LEU A 179 -11.61 -1.90 4.70
CA LEU A 179 -12.84 -2.73 4.71
C LEU A 179 -12.69 -4.06 5.47
N ASN A 180 -11.47 -4.57 5.59
CA ASN A 180 -11.20 -5.81 6.34
C ASN A 180 -10.97 -5.58 7.83
N TYR A 181 -10.66 -4.34 8.24
CA TYR A 181 -10.27 -4.01 9.61
C TYR A 181 -11.26 -3.10 10.34
N CYS A 182 -11.84 -2.13 9.63
CA CYS A 182 -12.74 -1.12 10.19
C CYS A 182 -14.20 -1.52 10.01
N ASP A 183 -15.05 -1.08 10.94
CA ASP A 183 -16.50 -1.24 10.83
C ASP A 183 -17.12 -0.24 9.86
N VAL A 184 -16.60 0.99 9.86
CA VAL A 184 -17.04 2.08 8.99
C VAL A 184 -15.82 2.61 8.23
N VAL A 185 -15.96 2.78 6.92
CA VAL A 185 -14.89 3.27 6.05
C VAL A 185 -15.36 4.53 5.34
N HIS A 186 -14.67 5.63 5.64
CA HIS A 186 -14.81 6.87 4.91
C HIS A 186 -13.65 7.03 3.92
N VAL A 187 -13.95 7.48 2.70
CA VAL A 187 -12.96 7.74 1.66
C VAL A 187 -12.94 9.21 1.27
N ALA A 188 -11.74 9.73 1.03
CA ALA A 188 -11.50 11.08 0.52
C ALA A 188 -10.31 11.06 -0.45
N GLY A 189 -10.27 12.03 -1.36
CA GLY A 189 -9.21 12.11 -2.38
C GLY A 189 -9.27 11.00 -3.45
N PHE A 190 -10.36 10.22 -3.49
CA PHE A 190 -10.65 9.30 -4.57
C PHE A 190 -11.54 9.99 -5.61
N GLY A 191 -11.03 10.00 -6.84
CA GLY A 191 -11.70 10.48 -8.03
C GLY A 191 -10.81 10.08 -9.19
N TYR A 192 -11.38 9.41 -10.18
CA TYR A 192 -10.67 9.09 -11.41
C TYR A 192 -11.20 10.04 -12.47
N PRO A 193 -10.43 11.07 -12.86
CA PRO A 193 -10.84 11.96 -13.91
C PRO A 193 -11.18 11.18 -15.16
N GLU A 194 -12.08 11.70 -15.99
CA GLU A 194 -12.14 11.20 -17.36
C GLU A 194 -10.73 11.31 -17.97
N PHE A 195 -10.15 10.17 -18.37
CA PHE A 195 -8.79 10.07 -18.95
C PHE A 195 -8.50 11.04 -20.11
N ARG A 196 -9.55 11.67 -20.65
CA ARG A 196 -9.49 12.68 -21.69
C ARG A 196 -8.81 13.97 -21.20
N ASN A 197 -8.90 14.32 -19.92
CA ASN A 197 -8.27 15.52 -19.37
C ASN A 197 -6.85 15.26 -18.84
N GLN A 198 -5.86 15.28 -19.73
CA GLN A 198 -4.44 15.02 -19.36
C GLN A 198 -3.81 16.08 -18.45
N LYS A 199 -4.43 17.25 -18.30
CA LYS A 199 -3.93 18.35 -17.46
C LYS A 199 -4.42 18.26 -16.01
N GLU A 200 -5.33 17.35 -15.72
CA GLU A 200 -5.90 17.21 -14.39
C GLU A 200 -4.85 16.73 -13.38
N PRO A 201 -4.68 17.42 -12.24
CA PRO A 201 -3.79 16.97 -11.18
C PRO A 201 -4.20 15.59 -10.65
N ILE A 202 -3.24 14.70 -10.42
CA ILE A 202 -3.51 13.37 -9.83
C ILE A 202 -3.31 13.34 -8.31
N HIS A 203 -2.80 14.44 -7.76
CA HIS A 203 -2.51 14.62 -6.35
C HIS A 203 -2.94 16.03 -5.94
N TYR A 204 -3.38 16.19 -4.70
CA TYR A 204 -3.62 17.51 -4.09
C TYR A 204 -2.31 18.28 -3.80
N TYR A 205 -1.17 17.63 -4.01
CA TYR A 205 0.18 18.16 -3.82
C TYR A 205 1.01 17.95 -5.08
N GLY A 206 2.08 18.73 -5.23
CA GLY A 206 2.98 18.61 -6.38
C GLY A 206 2.35 19.10 -7.68
N LYS A 207 2.89 18.65 -8.82
CA LYS A 207 2.53 19.13 -10.17
C LYS A 207 2.24 18.00 -11.16
N GLU A 208 2.16 16.76 -10.68
CA GLU A 208 1.89 15.60 -11.53
C GLU A 208 0.43 15.60 -11.99
N THR A 209 0.20 15.24 -13.25
CA THR A 209 -1.12 15.21 -13.87
C THR A 209 -1.43 13.83 -14.45
N MET A 210 -2.66 13.64 -14.96
CA MET A 210 -3.09 12.41 -15.66
C MET A 210 -2.17 12.00 -16.81
N LYS A 211 -1.35 12.92 -17.34
CA LYS A 211 -0.28 12.62 -18.30
C LYS A 211 0.73 11.59 -17.77
N SER A 212 1.07 11.64 -16.48
CA SER A 212 1.98 10.69 -15.82
C SER A 212 1.39 9.27 -15.76
N MET A 213 0.06 9.15 -15.76
CA MET A 213 -0.67 7.89 -15.66
C MET A 213 -0.93 7.21 -17.01
N LYS A 214 -0.62 7.85 -18.14
CA LYS A 214 -0.94 7.35 -19.50
C LYS A 214 -0.38 5.94 -19.78
N ASN A 215 0.78 5.63 -19.24
CA ASN A 215 1.44 4.33 -19.41
C ASN A 215 1.42 3.47 -18.13
N SER A 216 0.59 3.85 -17.16
CA SER A 216 0.43 3.14 -15.89
C SER A 216 0.06 1.66 -16.11
N TYR A 217 0.47 0.83 -15.14
CA TYR A 217 0.10 -0.58 -15.05
C TYR A 217 -1.17 -0.76 -14.18
N HIS A 218 -1.97 0.29 -14.00
CA HIS A 218 -3.21 0.28 -13.24
C HIS A 218 -4.42 0.44 -14.17
N ASP A 219 -5.52 -0.25 -13.88
CA ASP A 219 -6.81 -0.03 -14.55
C ASP A 219 -7.69 0.87 -13.70
N LEU A 220 -7.46 2.18 -13.82
CA LEU A 220 -8.19 3.18 -13.04
C LEU A 220 -9.70 3.20 -13.35
N ASN A 221 -10.09 2.79 -14.58
CA ASN A 221 -11.51 2.69 -14.93
C ASN A 221 -12.19 1.57 -14.12
N GLN A 222 -11.51 0.44 -13.99
CA GLN A 222 -12.02 -0.68 -13.19
C GLN A 222 -12.05 -0.31 -11.69
N GLU A 223 -11.02 0.35 -11.17
CA GLU A 223 -11.01 0.82 -9.79
C GLU A 223 -12.15 1.83 -9.53
N ALA A 224 -12.41 2.77 -10.45
CA ALA A 224 -13.52 3.72 -10.37
C ALA A 224 -14.88 3.02 -10.26
N LYS A 225 -15.14 2.04 -11.13
CA LYS A 225 -16.38 1.26 -11.12
C LYS A 225 -16.57 0.49 -9.81
N VAL A 226 -15.48 -0.08 -9.29
CA VAL A 226 -15.51 -0.81 -8.01
C VAL A 226 -15.79 0.12 -6.85
N LEU A 227 -15.13 1.28 -6.77
CA LEU A 227 -15.41 2.27 -5.72
C LEU A 227 -16.86 2.73 -5.76
N LYS A 228 -17.41 2.99 -6.96
CA LYS A 228 -18.81 3.36 -7.11
C LYS A 228 -19.75 2.26 -6.60
N LYS A 229 -19.46 1.00 -6.96
CA LYS A 229 -20.23 -0.15 -6.45
C LYS A 229 -20.13 -0.28 -4.92
N LEU A 230 -18.97 -0.05 -4.33
CA LEU A 230 -18.81 -0.09 -2.86
C LEU A 230 -19.60 1.03 -2.18
N GLU A 231 -19.64 2.22 -2.77
CA GLU A 231 -20.46 3.34 -2.29
C GLU A 231 -21.95 3.01 -2.39
N ASP A 232 -22.42 2.53 -3.54
CA ASP A 232 -23.83 2.18 -3.76
C ASP A 232 -24.32 1.07 -2.81
N GLN A 233 -23.41 0.22 -2.34
CA GLN A 233 -23.67 -0.83 -1.36
C GLN A 233 -23.56 -0.36 0.10
N GLY A 234 -23.18 0.89 0.33
CA GLY A 234 -22.93 1.44 1.67
C GLY A 234 -21.70 0.87 2.37
N ALA A 235 -20.81 0.17 1.65
CA ALA A 235 -19.58 -0.39 2.20
C ALA A 235 -18.52 0.69 2.47
N ILE A 236 -18.54 1.77 1.67
CA ILE A 236 -17.72 2.98 1.88
C ILE A 236 -18.60 4.22 1.80
N LEU A 237 -18.17 5.30 2.44
CA LEU A 237 -18.83 6.60 2.39
C LEU A 237 -17.84 7.68 1.94
N TYR A 238 -18.19 8.49 0.95
CA TYR A 238 -17.35 9.62 0.56
C TYR A 238 -17.51 10.79 1.54
N LEU A 239 -16.38 11.33 2.03
CA LEU A 239 -16.38 12.52 2.91
C LEU A 239 -16.84 13.79 2.20
N HIS A 240 -16.66 13.85 0.87
CA HIS A 240 -17.15 14.92 0.02
C HIS A 240 -17.89 14.31 -1.16
N ARG A 241 -19.07 14.86 -1.51
CA ARG A 241 -19.83 14.38 -2.68
C ARG A 241 -18.97 14.50 -3.93
N HIS A 242 -19.00 13.50 -4.79
CA HIS A 242 -18.49 13.60 -6.14
C HIS A 242 -19.19 14.76 -6.87
N SER A 243 -18.40 15.68 -7.43
CA SER A 243 -18.88 16.68 -8.39
C SER A 243 -19.23 16.03 -9.72
#